data_AF-A0A285EEA7-F1
#
_entry.id   AF-A0A285EEA7-F1
#
_cell.length_a   1.000
_cell.length_b   1.000
_cell.length_c   1.000
_cell.angle_alpha   90.00
_cell.angle_beta   90.00
_cell.angle_gamma   90.00
#
_symmetry.space_group_name_H-M   'P 1'
#
loop_
_entity.id
_entity.type
_entity.pdbx_description
1 polymer ?
#
loop_
_entity_poly.entity_id
_entity_poly.type
_entity_poly.pdbx_seq_one_letter_code
_entity_poly.pdbx_strand_id
1 'polypeptide(L)' 'MSRRVHPPPPLRSLPERYAVGGGRYFVCPICFDAKGLDEGDLIAGAELAGTVPMWQWIGEDDAGTFSY' A
#
# COMPACT_ATOMS: atom_id res chain seq x y z
N MET A 1 -30.41 7.54 -20.20
CA MET A 1 -29.70 7.13 -18.97
C MET A 1 -28.39 7.89 -18.90
N SER A 2 -28.33 8.99 -18.14
CA SER A 2 -27.12 9.82 -18.06
C SER A 2 -26.12 9.17 -17.10
N ARG A 3 -25.01 8.68 -17.63
CA ARG A 3 -23.91 8.12 -16.86
C ARG A 3 -23.22 9.28 -16.13
N ARG A 4 -23.53 9.48 -14.84
CA ARG A 4 -22.82 10.48 -14.03
C ARG A 4 -21.33 10.10 -14.01
N VAL A 5 -20.50 10.90 -14.66
CA VAL A 5 -19.04 10.81 -14.51
C VAL A 5 -18.73 11.49 -13.19
N HIS A 6 -18.53 10.69 -12.13
CA HIS A 6 -17.99 11.23 -10.89
C HIS A 6 -16.52 11.56 -11.13
N PRO A 7 -16.04 12.76 -10.76
CA PRO A 7 -14.61 13.03 -10.81
C PRO A 7 -13.86 11.99 -9.95
N PRO A 8 -12.66 11.57 -10.35
CA PRO A 8 -11.89 10.63 -9.56
C PRO A 8 -11.65 11.22 -8.17
N PRO A 9 -11.68 10.38 -7.12
CA PRO A 9 -11.43 10.86 -5.77
C PRO A 9 -10.02 11.48 -5.65
N PRO A 10 -9.83 12.44 -4.73
CA PRO A 10 -8.52 13.05 -4.53
C PRO A 10 -7.45 12.00 -4.22
N LEU A 11 -6.30 12.07 -4.89
CA LEU A 11 -5.20 11.11 -4.72
C LEU A 11 -4.77 10.97 -3.26
N ARG A 12 -4.74 12.08 -2.50
CA ARG A 12 -4.39 12.07 -1.06
C ARG A 12 -5.32 11.20 -0.21
N SER A 13 -6.55 10.96 -0.64
CA SER A 13 -7.50 10.11 0.09
C SER A 13 -7.40 8.63 -0.27
N LEU A 14 -6.64 8.27 -1.30
CA LEU A 14 -6.53 6.89 -1.75
C LEU A 14 -5.90 5.97 -0.70
N PRO A 15 -4.86 6.38 0.05
CA PRO A 15 -4.24 5.46 0.99
C PRO A 15 -5.19 4.99 2.10
N GLU A 16 -5.94 5.94 2.67
CA GLU A 16 -6.96 5.65 3.68
C GLU A 16 -8.04 4.70 3.14
N ARG A 17 -8.53 4.92 1.91
CA ARG A 17 -9.54 4.06 1.29
C ARG A 17 -9.05 2.64 1.06
N TYR A 18 -7.80 2.48 0.65
CA TYR A 18 -7.20 1.16 0.45
C TYR A 18 -7.07 0.41 1.79
N ALA A 19 -6.63 1.10 2.85
CA ALA A 19 -6.59 0.52 4.19
C ALA A 19 -8.00 0.11 4.68
N VAL A 20 -9.01 0.97 4.52
CA VAL A 20 -10.43 0.65 4.86
C VAL A 20 -10.95 -0.54 4.05
N GLY A 21 -10.48 -0.72 2.81
CA GLY A 21 -10.79 -1.88 1.97
C GLY A 21 -10.08 -3.18 2.37
N GLY A 22 -9.28 -3.19 3.44
CA GLY A 22 -8.49 -4.35 3.87
C GLY A 22 -7.12 -4.47 3.20
N GLY A 23 -6.69 -3.43 2.50
CA GLY A 23 -5.35 -3.34 1.92
C GLY A 23 -4.26 -3.18 2.98
N ARG A 24 -3.05 -3.67 2.67
CA ARG A 24 -1.86 -3.60 3.53
C ARG A 24 -0.71 -2.91 2.81
N TYR A 25 0.07 -2.10 3.52
CA TYR A 25 1.28 -1.49 2.98
C TYR A 25 2.53 -2.12 3.56
N PHE A 26 3.32 -2.74 2.70
CA PHE A 26 4.67 -3.19 3.04
C PHE A 26 5.67 -2.16 2.56
N VAL A 27 6.40 -1.62 3.52
CA VAL A 27 7.46 -0.64 3.29
C VAL A 27 8.79 -1.38 3.41
N CYS A 28 9.59 -1.36 2.34
CA CYS A 28 10.89 -2.03 2.35
C CYS A 28 11.81 -1.42 3.42
N PRO A 29 12.25 -2.18 4.43
CA PRO A 29 13.03 -1.64 5.55
C PRO A 29 14.37 -1.04 5.09
N ILE A 30 15.08 -1.72 4.18
CA ILE A 30 16.37 -1.24 3.67
C ILE A 30 16.21 0.09 2.92
N CYS A 31 15.13 0.24 2.15
CA CYS A 31 14.86 1.50 1.44
C CYS A 31 14.46 2.62 2.40
N PHE A 32 13.72 2.29 3.46
CA PHE A 32 13.29 3.22 4.50
C PHE A 32 14.49 3.79 5.26
N ASP A 33 15.39 2.91 5.72
CA ASP A 33 16.63 3.27 6.40
C ASP A 33 17.56 4.09 5.49
N ALA A 34 17.72 3.66 4.24
CA ALA A 34 18.55 4.38 3.26
C ALA A 34 18.02 5.78 2.94
N LYS A 35 16.73 6.03 3.18
CA LYS A 35 16.09 7.34 3.03
C LYS A 35 16.09 8.15 4.33
N GLY A 36 16.49 7.57 5.47
CA GLY A 36 16.51 8.23 6.77
C GLY A 36 15.13 8.67 7.23
N LEU A 37 14.11 7.86 6.96
CA LEU A 37 12.72 8.16 7.33
C LEU A 37 12.44 7.76 8.79
N ASP A 38 11.46 8.43 9.40
CA ASP A 38 11.02 8.14 10.76
C ASP A 38 9.80 7.22 10.72
N GLU A 39 9.82 6.13 11.50
CA GLU A 39 8.68 5.21 11.63
C GLU A 39 7.41 5.92 12.13
N GLY A 40 7.54 7.04 12.86
CA GLY A 40 6.43 7.90 13.27
C GLY A 40 5.68 8.55 12.11
N ASP A 41 6.27 8.61 10.91
CA ASP A 41 5.66 9.15 9.70
C ASP A 41 4.90 8.08 8.88
N LEU A 42 4.90 6.82 9.32
CA LEU A 42 4.15 5.76 8.66
C LEU A 42 2.64 6.03 8.74
N ILE A 43 1.98 5.90 7.59
CA ILE A 43 0.52 5.99 7.52
C ILE A 43 -0.13 4.77 8.18
N ALA A 44 -1.40 4.93 8.59
CA ALA A 44 -2.18 3.83 9.14
C ALA A 44 -2.22 2.62 8.16
N GLY A 45 -1.95 1.42 8.69
CA GLY A 45 -1.92 0.18 7.91
C GLY A 45 -0.60 -0.09 7.17
N ALA A 46 0.43 0.75 7.38
CA ALA A 46 1.78 0.50 6.90
C ALA A 46 2.65 -0.15 7.96
N GLU A 47 3.44 -1.12 7.52
CA GLU A 47 4.46 -1.79 8.32
C GLU A 47 5.77 -1.96 7.55
N LEU A 48 6.88 -1.93 8.29
CA LEU A 48 8.19 -2.27 7.75
C LEU A 48 8.24 -3.78 7.50
N ALA A 49 8.22 -4.16 6.23
CA ALA A 49 8.15 -5.55 5.80
C ALA A 49 8.97 -5.77 4.53
N GLY A 50 9.92 -6.71 4.61
CA GLY A 50 10.76 -7.08 3.49
C GLY A 50 10.14 -8.14 2.58
N THR A 51 10.97 -8.70 1.70
CA THR A 51 10.55 -9.71 0.72
C THR A 51 9.97 -10.97 1.36
N VAL A 52 10.50 -11.43 2.50
CA VAL A 52 10.03 -12.67 3.14
C VAL A 52 8.58 -12.54 3.65
N PRO A 53 8.22 -11.53 4.48
CA PRO A 53 6.82 -11.27 4.84
C PRO A 53 5.89 -11.07 3.63
N MET A 54 6.37 -10.44 2.56
CA MET A 54 5.61 -10.29 1.31
C MET A 54 5.25 -11.65 0.71
N TRP A 55 6.20 -12.58 0.61
CA TRP A 55 5.91 -13.93 0.10
C TRP A 55 4.96 -14.70 1.01
N GLN A 56 5.11 -14.59 2.32
CA GLN A 56 4.18 -15.21 3.27
C GLN A 56 2.76 -14.64 3.15
N TRP A 57 2.63 -13.36 2.80
CA TRP A 57 1.34 -12.73 2.54
C TRP A 57 0.70 -13.20 1.23
N ILE A 58 1.49 -13.37 0.17
CA ILE A 58 1.03 -13.93 -1.12
C ILE A 58 0.51 -15.35 -0.92
N GLY A 59 1.22 -16.16 -0.12
CA GLY A 59 0.87 -17.55 0.12
C GLY A 59 1.13 -18.43 -1.10
N GLU A 60 0.29 -19.44 -1.29
CA GLU A 60 0.41 -20.43 -2.37
C GLU A 60 -0.32 -20.00 -3.67
N ASP A 61 -1.11 -18.92 -3.61
CA ASP A 61 -1.88 -18.41 -4.74
C ASP A 61 -1.04 -17.48 -5.63
N ASP A 62 -1.44 -17.33 -6.90
CA ASP A 62 -0.80 -16.37 -7.81
C ASP A 62 -1.12 -14.92 -7.43
N ALA A 63 -0.07 -14.09 -7.32
CA ALA A 63 -0.20 -12.65 -7.11
C ALA A 63 -0.01 -11.86 -8.40
N GLY A 64 -1.05 -11.14 -8.83
CA GLY A 64 -0.93 -10.13 -9.87
C GLY A 64 -0.20 -8.88 -9.36
N THR A 65 0.85 -8.46 -10.06
CA THR A 65 1.61 -7.25 -9.70
C THR A 65 1.37 -6.13 -10.72
N PHE A 66 1.09 -4.93 -10.20
CA PHE A 66 1.04 -3.69 -10.98
C PHE A 66 2.14 -2.75 -10.48
N SER A 67 3.11 -2.45 -11.35
CA SER A 67 4.24 -1.58 -11.00
C SER A 67 4.04 -0.17 -11.58
N TYR A 68 4.35 0.85 -10.79
CA TYR A 68 4.21 2.28 -11.13
C TYR A 68 5.44 3.09 -10.71
#